data_AF-A0A2D7QWD9-F1
#
_entry.id   AF-A0A2D7QWD9-F1
#
_cell.length_a   1.000
_cell.length_b   1.000
_cell.length_c   1.000
_cell.angle_alpha   90.00
_cell.angle_beta   90.00
_cell.angle_gamma   90.00
#
_symmetry.space_group_name_H-M   'P 1'
#
loop_
_entity.id
_entity.type
_entity.pdbx_description
1 polymer ?
#
loop_
_entity_poly.entity_id
_entity_poly.type
_entity_poly.pdbx_seq_one_letter_code
_entity_poly.pdbx_strand_id
1 'polypeptide(L)'
;MIYIHGGNKDQRELSRQLFNFCCNGLFHKNKLPTIDLTIHKVEDALAWTDYEGDGRFFIEIEESLDKKKFIITMCHEMIHVCQFLAEVEVSELSAYHYEEKLAEQFYHEELERHGSELDLNED
;
A
#
# COMPACT_ATOMS: atom_id res chain seq x y z
N MET A 1 11.54 -4.81 -2.65
CA MET A 1 11.25 -5.10 -4.07
C MET A 1 9.76 -5.43 -4.19
N ILE A 2 9.10 -5.13 -5.31
CA ILE A 2 7.69 -5.48 -5.51
C ILE A 2 7.46 -6.23 -6.83
N TYR A 3 6.82 -7.38 -6.73
CA TYR A 3 6.27 -8.16 -7.84
C TYR A 3 4.77 -7.91 -7.90
N ILE A 4 4.21 -7.71 -9.09
CA ILE A 4 2.80 -7.32 -9.25
C ILE A 4 2.15 -8.22 -10.30
N HIS A 5 1.06 -8.87 -9.90
CA HIS A 5 0.23 -9.75 -10.69
C HIS A 5 -1.20 -9.21 -10.76
N GLY A 6 -1.92 -9.51 -11.84
CA GLY A 6 -3.28 -8.99 -12.04
C GLY A 6 -3.32 -7.46 -12.18
N GLY A 7 -4.49 -6.87 -11.95
CA GLY A 7 -4.73 -5.42 -12.03
C GLY A 7 -4.56 -4.81 -13.43
N ASN A 8 -5.11 -3.61 -13.59
CA ASN A 8 -4.95 -2.79 -14.79
C ASN A 8 -3.61 -2.01 -14.76
N LYS A 9 -3.31 -1.30 -15.86
CA LYS A 9 -2.04 -0.55 -16.00
C LYS A 9 -1.87 0.51 -14.90
N ASP A 10 -2.93 1.22 -14.57
CA ASP A 10 -2.90 2.34 -13.63
C ASP A 10 -2.72 1.83 -12.20
N GLN A 11 -3.40 0.75 -11.83
CA GLN A 11 -3.22 0.07 -10.55
C GLN A 11 -1.77 -0.40 -10.37
N ARG A 12 -1.18 -1.03 -11.40
CA ARG A 12 0.22 -1.50 -11.33
C ARG A 12 1.22 -0.37 -11.15
N GLU A 13 1.03 0.74 -11.85
CA GLU A 13 1.91 1.91 -11.73
C GLU A 13 1.75 2.53 -10.33
N LEU A 14 0.51 2.72 -9.89
CA LEU A 14 0.17 3.25 -8.58
C LEU A 14 0.75 2.40 -7.44
N SER A 15 0.66 1.07 -7.54
CA SER A 15 1.27 0.15 -6.58
C SER A 15 2.78 0.31 -6.49
N ARG A 16 3.48 0.56 -7.60
CA ARG A 16 4.93 0.82 -7.58
C ARG A 16 5.25 2.14 -6.90
N GLN A 17 4.46 3.17 -7.16
CA GLN A 17 4.61 4.49 -6.53
C GLN A 17 4.40 4.40 -5.01
N LEU A 18 3.29 3.80 -4.58
CA LEU A 18 2.97 3.56 -3.17
C LEU A 18 4.03 2.73 -2.47
N PHE A 19 4.49 1.65 -3.10
CA PHE A 19 5.56 0.82 -2.56
C PHE A 19 6.84 1.62 -2.33
N ASN A 20 7.26 2.43 -3.31
CA ASN A 20 8.46 3.25 -3.20
C ASN A 20 8.32 4.33 -2.13
N PHE A 21 7.18 5.01 -2.08
CA PHE A 21 6.85 5.99 -1.05
C PHE A 21 6.95 5.36 0.35
N CYS A 22 6.29 4.23 0.57
CA CYS A 22 6.33 3.52 1.84
C CYS A 22 7.76 3.04 2.19
N CYS A 23 8.52 2.53 1.22
CA CYS A 23 9.94 2.16 1.40
C CYS A 23 10.80 3.32 1.90
N ASN A 24 10.51 4.54 1.46
CA ASN A 24 11.27 5.73 1.86
C ASN A 24 10.83 6.28 3.23
N GLY A 25 9.55 6.12 3.59
CA GLY A 25 8.96 6.71 4.81
C GLY A 25 8.82 5.79 6.01
N LEU A 26 8.41 4.52 5.81
CA LEU A 26 8.01 3.62 6.90
C LEU A 26 9.14 2.72 7.39
N PHE A 27 10.02 2.26 6.49
CA PHE A 27 10.95 1.18 6.81
C PHE A 27 12.37 1.67 7.09
N HIS A 28 13.06 0.96 7.98
CA HIS A 28 14.51 1.12 8.09
C HIS A 28 15.19 0.65 6.81
N LYS A 29 16.20 1.39 6.33
CA LYS A 29 16.93 1.09 5.06
C LYS A 29 17.51 -0.33 4.98
N ASN A 30 17.76 -0.97 6.12
CA ASN A 30 18.32 -2.33 6.20
C ASN A 30 17.24 -3.42 6.34
N LYS A 31 15.96 -3.05 6.38
CA LYS A 31 14.80 -3.94 6.54
C LYS A 31 13.72 -3.60 5.49
N LEU A 32 14.10 -3.49 4.23
CA LEU A 32 13.13 -3.25 3.15
C LEU A 32 12.38 -4.55 2.83
N PRO A 33 11.04 -4.54 2.76
CA PRO A 33 10.28 -5.73 2.44
C PRO A 33 10.44 -6.14 0.97
N THR A 34 10.20 -7.42 0.73
CA THR A 34 9.88 -7.94 -0.60
C THR A 34 8.39 -8.28 -0.62
N ILE A 35 7.65 -7.70 -1.55
CA ILE A 35 6.20 -7.87 -1.66
C ILE A 35 5.87 -8.57 -2.97
N ASP A 36 5.08 -9.64 -2.88
CA ASP A 36 4.36 -10.23 -3.99
C ASP A 36 2.90 -9.78 -3.92
N LEU A 37 2.50 -8.87 -4.81
CA LEU A 37 1.19 -8.23 -4.83
C LEU A 37 0.33 -8.84 -5.94
N THR A 38 -0.84 -9.37 -5.58
CA THR A 38 -1.85 -9.82 -6.55
C THR A 38 -3.11 -8.95 -6.47
N ILE A 39 -3.45 -8.30 -7.59
CA ILE A 39 -4.65 -7.47 -7.71
C ILE A 39 -5.70 -8.26 -8.48
N HIS A 40 -6.73 -8.73 -7.78
CA HIS A 40 -7.77 -9.59 -8.33
C HIS A 40 -9.03 -9.50 -7.46
N LYS A 41 -10.08 -10.23 -7.80
CA LYS A 41 -11.28 -10.28 -6.97
C LYS A 41 -11.01 -11.01 -5.65
N VAL A 42 -11.19 -10.32 -4.53
CA VAL A 42 -11.02 -10.84 -3.17
C VAL A 42 -12.39 -11.08 -2.54
N GLU A 43 -12.57 -12.23 -1.89
CA GLU A 43 -13.83 -12.56 -1.21
C GLU A 43 -13.80 -12.04 0.24
N ASP A 44 -14.92 -11.43 0.66
CA ASP A 44 -15.19 -10.97 2.04
C ASP A 44 -14.21 -9.97 2.66
N ALA A 45 -13.29 -9.41 1.88
CA ALA A 45 -12.32 -8.39 2.32
C ALA A 45 -11.93 -7.44 1.18
N LEU A 46 -11.29 -6.31 1.54
CA LEU A 46 -10.69 -5.40 0.55
C LEU A 46 -9.25 -5.79 0.21
N ALA A 47 -8.56 -6.42 1.14
CA ALA A 47 -7.21 -6.90 0.99
C ALA A 47 -6.85 -7.93 2.08
N TRP A 48 -5.76 -8.64 1.86
CA TRP A 48 -5.11 -9.52 2.83
C TRP A 48 -3.60 -9.35 2.77
N THR A 49 -2.92 -9.49 3.90
CA THR A 49 -1.45 -9.52 4.00
C THR A 49 -1.00 -10.75 4.78
N ASP A 50 -0.13 -11.54 4.15
CA ASP A 50 0.53 -12.70 4.76
C ASP A 50 2.05 -12.50 4.83
N TYR A 51 2.65 -12.96 5.93
CA TYR A 51 4.10 -12.99 6.11
C TYR A 51 4.67 -14.37 5.74
N GLU A 52 5.49 -14.42 4.70
CA GLU A 52 6.07 -15.67 4.18
C GLU A 52 7.47 -16.00 4.74
N GLY A 53 8.02 -15.12 5.58
CA GLY A 53 9.37 -15.28 6.13
C GLY A 53 10.45 -14.49 5.37
N ASP A 54 11.61 -14.28 6.00
CA ASP A 54 12.75 -13.55 5.43
C ASP A 54 12.42 -12.15 4.89
N GLY A 55 11.46 -11.45 5.51
CA GLY A 55 10.99 -10.15 5.04
C GLY A 55 10.22 -10.19 3.71
N ARG A 56 9.70 -11.36 3.32
CA ARG A 56 8.79 -11.54 2.20
C ARG A 56 7.34 -11.53 2.66
N PHE A 57 6.50 -10.87 1.88
CA PHE A 57 5.09 -10.70 2.15
C PHE A 57 4.30 -10.96 0.87
N PHE A 58 3.15 -11.59 1.04
CA PHE A 58 2.14 -11.72 0.00
C PHE A 58 0.97 -10.80 0.34
N ILE A 59 0.56 -9.98 -0.62
CA ILE A 59 -0.56 -9.05 -0.48
C ILE A 59 -1.55 -9.31 -1.60
N GLU A 60 -2.83 -9.42 -1.25
CA GLU A 60 -3.93 -9.45 -2.22
C GLU A 60 -4.79 -8.21 -2.03
N ILE A 61 -5.20 -7.56 -3.14
CA ILE A 61 -6.09 -6.39 -3.11
C ILE A 61 -7.22 -6.55 -4.11
N GLU A 62 -8.44 -6.22 -3.68
CA GLU A 62 -9.66 -6.22 -4.49
C GLU A 62 -9.50 -5.33 -5.75
N GLU A 63 -9.66 -5.93 -6.92
CA GLU A 63 -9.43 -5.26 -8.21
C GLU A 63 -10.46 -4.18 -8.56
N SER A 64 -11.66 -4.26 -7.99
CA SER A 64 -12.77 -3.33 -8.26
C SER A 64 -12.70 -2.02 -7.46
N LEU A 65 -11.68 -1.85 -6.62
CA LEU A 65 -11.49 -0.62 -5.85
C LEU A 65 -11.24 0.59 -6.75
N ASP A 66 -11.93 1.69 -6.45
CA ASP A 66 -11.58 2.99 -7.00
C ASP A 66 -10.18 3.43 -6.54
N LYS A 67 -9.60 4.42 -7.24
CA LYS A 67 -8.22 4.87 -6.99
C LYS A 67 -7.99 5.29 -5.53
N LYS A 68 -8.96 5.96 -4.90
CA LYS A 68 -8.82 6.46 -3.53
C LYS A 68 -8.82 5.32 -2.53
N LYS A 69 -9.79 4.41 -2.64
CA LYS A 69 -9.85 3.21 -1.79
C LYS A 69 -8.64 2.33 -1.99
N PHE A 70 -8.19 2.13 -3.23
CA PHE A 70 -7.00 1.34 -3.52
C PHE A 70 -5.76 1.89 -2.81
N ILE A 71 -5.57 3.22 -2.81
CA ILE A 71 -4.46 3.88 -2.11
C ILE A 71 -4.56 3.64 -0.60
N ILE A 72 -5.71 3.91 0.00
CA ILE A 72 -5.91 3.76 1.45
C ILE A 72 -5.71 2.29 1.87
N THR A 73 -6.32 1.35 1.14
CA THR A 73 -6.17 -0.09 1.39
C THR A 73 -4.72 -0.52 1.27
N MET A 74 -3.99 -0.13 0.21
CA MET A 74 -2.58 -0.49 0.11
C MET A 74 -1.73 0.16 1.22
N CYS A 75 -2.04 1.39 1.66
CA CYS A 75 -1.41 2.01 2.82
C CYS A 75 -1.66 1.24 4.12
N HIS A 76 -2.88 0.73 4.33
CA HIS A 76 -3.23 -0.14 5.45
C HIS A 76 -2.36 -1.39 5.47
N GLU A 77 -2.29 -2.13 4.35
CA GLU A 77 -1.46 -3.33 4.24
C GLU A 77 0.03 -3.02 4.47
N MET A 78 0.52 -1.89 3.97
CA MET A 78 1.91 -1.47 4.20
C MET A 78 2.21 -1.14 5.67
N ILE A 79 1.21 -0.69 6.45
CA ILE A 79 1.35 -0.53 7.90
C ILE A 79 1.45 -1.88 8.59
N HIS A 80 0.69 -2.89 8.17
CA HIS A 80 0.85 -4.26 8.67
C HIS A 80 2.24 -4.83 8.38
N VAL A 81 2.74 -4.66 7.15
CA VAL A 81 4.12 -5.05 6.80
C VAL A 81 5.14 -4.37 7.72
N CYS A 82 4.94 -3.08 8.03
CA CYS A 82 5.81 -2.36 8.96
C CYS A 82 5.74 -2.92 10.39
N GLN A 83 4.53 -3.18 10.90
CA GLN A 83 4.31 -3.79 12.21
C GLN A 83 5.00 -5.16 12.32
N PHE A 84 4.84 -6.01 11.30
CA PHE A 84 5.51 -7.32 11.24
C PHE A 84 7.03 -7.20 11.27
N LEU A 85 7.62 -6.32 10.44
CA LEU A 85 9.07 -6.13 10.38
C LEU A 85 9.66 -5.47 11.65
N ALA A 86 8.84 -4.72 12.37
CA ALA A 86 9.18 -4.15 13.67
C ALA A 86 9.04 -5.15 14.82
N GLU A 87 8.54 -6.36 14.57
CA GLU A 87 8.31 -7.41 15.57
C GLU A 87 7.37 -6.94 16.70
N VAL A 88 6.37 -6.13 16.35
CA VAL A 88 5.31 -5.69 17.28
C VAL A 88 4.02 -6.46 17.03
N GLU A 89 3.10 -6.42 18.00
CA GLU A 89 1.75 -6.98 17.80
C GLU A 89 1.04 -6.25 16.66
N VAL A 90 0.56 -7.02 15.69
CA VAL A 90 -0.21 -6.49 14.56
C VAL A 90 -1.54 -5.95 15.07
N SER A 91 -1.86 -4.72 14.68
CA SER A 91 -3.02 -4.00 15.21
C SER A 91 -3.80 -3.33 14.08
N GLU A 92 -4.99 -3.87 13.81
CA GLU A 92 -6.02 -3.27 12.96
C GLU A 92 -6.32 -1.83 13.37
N LEU A 93 -6.53 -1.59 14.68
CA LEU A 93 -6.84 -0.27 15.20
C LEU A 93 -5.73 0.74 14.85
N SER A 94 -4.47 0.32 14.96
CA SER A 94 -3.34 1.17 14.56
C SER A 94 -3.28 1.36 13.05
N ALA A 95 -3.59 0.34 12.24
CA ALA A 95 -3.60 0.46 10.79
C ALA A 95 -4.66 1.47 10.32
N TYR A 96 -5.91 1.31 10.78
CA TYR A 96 -6.99 2.27 10.51
C TYR A 96 -6.67 3.69 10.99
N HIS A 97 -5.96 3.83 12.10
CA HIS A 97 -5.61 5.17 12.61
C HIS A 97 -4.61 5.92 11.70
N TYR A 98 -3.75 5.21 10.99
CA TYR A 98 -2.65 5.82 10.22
C TYR A 98 -2.83 5.74 8.69
N GLU A 99 -3.70 4.88 8.17
CA GLU A 99 -3.88 4.65 6.72
C GLU A 99 -4.21 5.93 5.96
N GLU A 100 -5.17 6.73 6.45
CA GLU A 100 -5.64 7.93 5.76
C GLU A 100 -4.54 9.00 5.76
N LYS A 101 -3.86 9.16 6.89
CA LYS A 101 -2.75 10.11 7.01
C LYS A 101 -1.60 9.74 6.07
N LEU A 102 -1.31 8.44 5.94
CA LEU A 102 -0.26 7.96 5.04
C LEU A 102 -0.67 8.16 3.57
N ALA A 103 -1.94 7.91 3.23
CA ALA A 103 -2.50 8.19 1.91
C ALA A 103 -2.45 9.69 1.58
N GLU A 104 -2.83 10.56 2.51
CA GLU A 104 -2.72 12.02 2.37
C GLU A 104 -1.28 12.46 2.09
N GLN A 105 -0.31 11.92 2.81
CA GLN A 105 1.10 12.21 2.57
C GLN A 105 1.55 11.79 1.17
N PHE A 106 1.13 10.61 0.72
CA PHE A 106 1.38 10.15 -0.64
C PHE A 106 0.78 11.10 -1.69
N TYR A 107 -0.47 11.54 -1.52
CA TYR A 107 -1.10 12.50 -2.44
C TYR A 107 -0.34 13.81 -2.53
N HIS A 108 0.14 14.34 -1.39
CA HIS A 108 0.93 15.57 -1.38
C HIS A 108 2.26 15.38 -2.12
N GLU A 109 2.96 14.25 -1.91
CA GLU A 109 4.22 13.98 -2.60
C GLU A 109 4.01 13.81 -4.11
N GLU A 110 2.95 13.12 -4.54
CA GLU A 110 2.65 12.98 -5.97
C GLU A 110 2.24 14.32 -6.62
N LEU A 111 1.47 15.16 -5.90
CA LEU A 111 1.16 16.53 -6.32
C LEU A 111 2.42 17.40 -6.48
N GLU A 112 3.37 17.28 -5.56
CA GLU A 112 4.65 17.99 -5.64
C GLU A 112 5.52 17.48 -6.81
N ARG A 113 5.52 16.16 -7.07
CA ARG A 113 6.29 15.53 -8.15
C ARG A 113 5.72 15.83 -9.54
N HIS A 114 4.40 15.94 -9.67
CA HIS A 114 3.72 16.06 -10.96
C HIS A 114 3.14 17.45 -11.25
N GLY A 115 3.15 18.37 -10.28
CA GLY A 115 2.40 19.62 -10.37
C GLY A 115 0.90 19.39 -10.14
N SER A 116 0.12 20.48 -10.03
CA SER A 116 -1.28 20.52 -9.56
C SER A 116 -2.33 19.83 -10.46
N GLU A 117 -2.06 18.64 -10.99
CA GLU A 117 -2.95 17.89 -11.89
C GLU A 117 -3.62 16.68 -11.20
N LEU A 118 -3.56 16.57 -9.87
CA LEU A 118 -4.45 15.71 -9.10
C LEU A 118 -5.50 16.59 -8.42
N ASP A 119 -6.47 17.06 -9.21
CA ASP A 119 -7.68 17.68 -8.66
C ASP A 119 -8.45 16.61 -7.90
N LEU A 120 -8.39 16.65 -6.57
CA LEU A 120 -9.12 15.75 -5.68
C LEU A 120 -10.60 16.15 -5.55
N ASN A 121 -11.14 16.91 -6.50
CA ASN A 121 -12.54 17.27 -6.58
C ASN A 121 -13.19 16.59 -7.79
N GLU A 122 -13.59 15.33 -7.64
CA GLU A 122 -14.75 14.82 -8.37
C GLU A 122 -15.72 14.21 -7.34
N ASP A 123 -16.75 15.03 -7.06
CA ASP A 123 -18.04 14.88 -6.34
C ASP A 123 -18.10 14.38 -4.88
#